data_AF-A0A7C7JD43-F1
#
_entry.id   AF-A0A7C7JD43-F1
#
_cell.length_a   1.000
_cell.length_b   1.000
_cell.length_c   1.000
_cell.angle_alpha   90.00
_cell.angle_beta   90.00
_cell.angle_gamma   90.00
#
_symmetry.space_group_name_H-M   'P 1'
#
loop_
_entity.id
_entity.type
_entity.pdbx_description
1 polymer ?
#
loop_
_entity_poly.entity_id
_entity_poly.type
_entity_poly.pdbx_seq_one_letter_code
_entity_poly.pdbx_strand_id
1 'polypeptide(L)'
;MLTEYRKHEEERRSLGIPPLALNAEQVSDLVELIKKPPAGEEELILDLFTNRIPAGVDQAAYVKAAFLSDVAKGNIKTELINNKLATELLGTMLGGYNVEPLINLLKNEEVGDIAVKALSKTLLIFDSFHDVFELSKKNDSAKKVISSWAEAEWFLNRPEVPESITARVLKVDGEINTDDLSPGPEAWSRPDIPLHALTILKNTDFNDPIGTIEKLEESGDPVAFVGDIMGTGSSRKSATNSLLWHIGDDIPHLPNKRDGGICLGGKIAPIFFNTLEDSGTLAIECDVT
;
A
#
# COMPACT_ATOMS: atom_id res chain seq x y z
N MET A 1 -4.72 21.57 -11.44
CA MET A 1 -4.25 20.27 -10.92
C MET A 1 -2.91 19.82 -11.52
N LEU A 2 -2.81 19.38 -12.78
CA LEU A 2 -1.58 18.75 -13.32
C LEU A 2 -0.30 19.61 -13.24
N THR A 3 -0.39 20.91 -13.51
CA THR A 3 0.77 21.82 -13.40
C THR A 3 1.32 21.89 -11.98
N GLU A 4 0.44 22.06 -10.99
CA GLU A 4 0.83 22.09 -9.57
C GLU A 4 1.33 20.72 -9.10
N TYR A 5 0.72 19.63 -9.58
CA TYR A 5 1.20 18.28 -9.30
C TYR A 5 2.64 18.07 -9.78
N ARG A 6 2.97 18.47 -11.01
CA ARG A 6 4.33 18.36 -11.56
C ARG A 6 5.35 19.22 -10.82
N LYS A 7 4.94 20.41 -10.38
CA LYS A 7 5.79 21.27 -9.55
C LYS A 7 6.11 20.59 -8.21
N HIS A 8 5.09 20.04 -7.55
CA HIS A 8 5.26 19.27 -6.32
C HIS A 8 6.12 18.03 -6.53
N GLU A 9 5.89 17.29 -7.61
CA GLU A 9 6.70 16.14 -7.99
C GLU A 9 8.18 16.50 -8.14
N GLU A 10 8.50 17.58 -8.83
CA GLU A 10 9.88 18.04 -9.00
C GLU A 10 10.52 18.48 -7.67
N GLU A 11 9.78 19.21 -6.83
CA GLU A 11 10.23 19.59 -5.48
C GLU A 11 10.57 18.35 -4.64
N ARG A 12 9.76 17.29 -4.71
CA ARG A 12 10.00 16.05 -3.96
C ARG A 12 11.10 15.19 -4.58
N ARG A 13 11.21 15.16 -5.92
CA ARG A 13 12.26 14.47 -6.65
C ARG A 13 13.64 15.03 -6.29
N SER A 14 13.76 16.33 -6.02
CA SER A 14 15.00 16.95 -5.53
C SER A 14 15.47 16.41 -4.17
N LEU A 15 14.58 15.78 -3.41
CA LEU A 15 14.85 15.12 -2.14
C LEU A 15 14.94 13.59 -2.28
N GLY A 16 14.83 13.04 -3.49
CA GLY A 16 14.86 11.59 -3.74
C GLY A 16 13.59 10.84 -3.32
N ILE A 17 12.45 11.52 -3.16
CA ILE A 17 11.20 10.91 -2.67
C ILE A 17 10.02 11.16 -3.62
N PRO A 18 9.01 10.27 -3.65
CA PRO A 18 7.82 10.45 -4.49
C PRO A 18 6.93 11.60 -4.01
N PRO A 19 6.05 12.12 -4.88
CA PRO A 19 5.03 13.09 -4.49
C PRO A 19 4.10 12.53 -3.41
N LEU A 20 3.39 13.43 -2.73
CA LEU A 20 2.34 13.05 -1.78
C LEU A 20 1.21 12.29 -2.50
N ALA A 21 0.46 11.48 -1.75
CA ALA A 21 -0.82 10.99 -2.22
C ALA A 21 -1.79 12.15 -2.49
N LEU A 22 -2.67 11.99 -3.47
CA LEU A 22 -3.64 13.01 -3.84
C LEU A 22 -4.67 13.19 -2.74
N ASN A 23 -5.01 14.44 -2.45
CA ASN A 23 -6.12 14.79 -1.56
C ASN A 23 -7.47 14.81 -2.30
N ALA A 24 -8.57 14.98 -1.57
CA ALA A 24 -9.92 14.95 -2.14
C ALA A 24 -10.19 16.03 -3.22
N GLU A 25 -9.62 17.22 -3.07
CA GLU A 25 -9.76 18.31 -4.06
C GLU A 25 -9.03 17.93 -5.36
N GLN A 26 -7.79 17.46 -5.25
CA GLN A 26 -7.00 16.99 -6.39
C GLN A 26 -7.66 15.80 -7.10
N VAL A 27 -8.27 14.86 -6.36
CA VAL A 27 -9.04 13.76 -6.97
C VAL A 27 -10.30 14.27 -7.67
N SER A 28 -10.98 15.27 -7.12
CA SER A 28 -12.15 15.88 -7.77
C SER A 28 -11.76 16.56 -9.09
N ASP A 29 -10.67 17.32 -9.09
CA ASP A 29 -10.11 17.90 -10.33
C ASP A 29 -9.69 16.81 -11.33
N LEU A 30 -9.07 15.73 -10.85
CA LEU A 30 -8.64 14.61 -11.68
C LEU A 30 -9.83 13.88 -12.32
N VAL A 31 -10.96 13.77 -11.62
CA VAL A 31 -12.21 13.24 -12.19
C VAL A 31 -12.70 14.09 -13.36
N GLU A 32 -12.62 15.42 -13.28
CA GLU A 32 -12.98 16.29 -14.40
C GLU A 32 -12.02 16.14 -15.59
N LEU A 33 -10.73 15.93 -15.32
CA LEU A 33 -9.74 15.60 -16.35
C LEU A 33 -10.03 14.23 -16.99
N ILE A 34 -10.45 13.22 -16.24
CA ILE A 34 -10.82 11.90 -16.81
C ILE A 34 -12.05 12.02 -17.74
N LYS A 35 -13.01 12.89 -17.39
CA LYS A 35 -14.20 13.14 -18.23
C LYS A 35 -13.85 13.86 -19.53
N LYS A 36 -12.79 14.68 -19.53
CA LYS A 36 -12.34 15.49 -20.67
C LYS A 36 -10.80 15.54 -20.72
N PRO A 37 -10.14 14.43 -21.11
CA PRO A 37 -8.70 14.35 -21.04
C PRO A 37 -8.06 15.34 -22.03
N PRO A 38 -7.09 16.16 -21.59
CA PRO A 38 -6.24 16.89 -22.52
C PRO A 38 -5.40 15.91 -23.34
N ALA A 39 -5.22 16.21 -24.62
CA ALA A 39 -4.44 15.36 -25.53
C ALA A 39 -2.99 15.19 -25.03
N GLY A 40 -2.54 13.93 -24.94
CA GLY A 40 -1.19 13.58 -24.50
C GLY A 40 -1.02 13.47 -22.97
N GLU A 41 -2.08 13.67 -22.19
CA GLU A 41 -2.08 13.57 -20.72
C GLU A 41 -2.77 12.31 -20.20
N GLU A 42 -3.27 11.45 -21.09
CA GLU A 42 -4.15 10.32 -20.78
C GLU A 42 -3.49 9.31 -19.84
N GLU A 43 -2.23 8.95 -20.13
CA GLU A 43 -1.46 7.98 -19.34
C GLU A 43 -1.16 8.51 -17.93
N LEU A 44 -0.73 9.77 -17.83
CA LEU A 44 -0.48 10.40 -16.52
C LEU A 44 -1.77 10.46 -15.70
N ILE A 45 -2.87 10.92 -16.30
CA ILE A 45 -4.16 11.00 -15.61
C ILE A 45 -4.57 9.63 -15.07
N LEU A 46 -4.42 8.57 -15.88
CA LEU A 46 -4.76 7.22 -15.49
C LEU A 46 -3.84 6.68 -14.39
N ASP A 47 -2.54 6.93 -14.47
CA ASP A 47 -1.57 6.53 -13.43
C ASP A 47 -1.88 7.21 -12.09
N LEU A 48 -2.09 8.53 -12.10
CA LEU A 48 -2.46 9.29 -10.90
C LEU A 48 -3.73 8.73 -10.26
N PHE A 49 -4.74 8.44 -11.06
CA PHE A 49 -6.00 7.92 -10.57
C PHE A 49 -5.87 6.49 -10.03
N THR A 50 -5.02 5.68 -10.66
CA THR A 50 -4.82 4.27 -10.30
C THR A 50 -3.95 4.11 -9.06
N ASN A 51 -2.84 4.84 -8.97
CA ASN A 51 -1.73 4.57 -8.05
C ASN A 51 -1.49 5.67 -7.01
N ARG A 52 -2.04 6.88 -7.18
CA ARG A 52 -1.72 8.03 -6.31
C ARG A 52 -2.82 8.45 -5.35
N ILE A 53 -3.91 7.68 -5.23
CA ILE A 53 -5.03 7.97 -4.33
C ILE A 53 -5.00 7.00 -3.15
N PRO A 54 -5.09 7.48 -1.89
CA PRO A 54 -5.22 6.61 -0.73
C PRO A 54 -6.40 5.63 -0.83
N ALA A 55 -6.31 4.50 -0.15
CA ALA A 55 -7.35 3.49 -0.08
C ALA A 55 -8.19 3.62 1.22
N GLY A 56 -9.19 2.75 1.40
CA GLY A 56 -9.96 2.73 2.64
C GLY A 56 -11.03 3.82 2.72
N VAL A 57 -11.09 4.48 3.88
CA VAL A 57 -12.09 5.51 4.21
C VAL A 57 -11.52 6.94 4.17
N ASP A 58 -10.43 7.14 3.45
CA ASP A 58 -9.89 8.48 3.20
C ASP A 58 -10.86 9.32 2.35
N GLN A 59 -10.84 10.65 2.51
CA GLN A 59 -11.71 11.55 1.76
C GLN A 59 -11.44 11.50 0.25
N ALA A 60 -10.19 11.32 -0.18
CA ALA A 60 -9.85 11.14 -1.59
C ALA A 60 -10.34 9.78 -2.12
N ALA A 61 -10.28 8.73 -1.29
CA ALA A 61 -10.85 7.42 -1.60
C ALA A 61 -12.37 7.49 -1.78
N TYR A 62 -13.07 8.30 -0.99
CA TYR A 62 -14.51 8.54 -1.15
C TYR A 62 -14.84 9.08 -2.55
N VAL A 63 -14.14 10.14 -2.98
CA VAL A 63 -14.34 10.75 -4.32
C VAL A 63 -14.05 9.73 -5.42
N LYS A 64 -12.95 8.97 -5.30
CA LYS A 64 -12.58 7.90 -6.24
C LYS A 64 -13.67 6.82 -6.33
N ALA A 65 -14.12 6.30 -5.19
CA ALA A 65 -15.12 5.23 -5.13
C ALA A 65 -16.46 5.68 -5.72
N ALA A 66 -16.91 6.90 -5.40
CA ALA A 66 -18.15 7.45 -5.93
C ALA A 66 -18.11 7.57 -7.46
N PHE A 67 -17.04 8.16 -8.01
CA PHE A 67 -16.87 8.28 -9.46
C PHE A 67 -16.79 6.91 -10.15
N LEU A 68 -15.98 5.98 -9.61
CA LEU A 68 -15.87 4.63 -10.17
C LEU A 68 -17.19 3.86 -10.13
N SER A 69 -17.99 4.02 -9.07
CA SER A 69 -19.32 3.42 -8.95
C SER A 69 -20.24 3.87 -10.08
N ASP A 70 -20.24 5.17 -10.41
CA ASP A 70 -21.06 5.71 -11.50
C ASP A 70 -20.58 5.24 -12.88
N VAL A 71 -19.27 5.15 -13.10
CA VAL A 71 -18.71 4.62 -14.36
C VAL A 71 -19.02 3.12 -14.49
N ALA A 72 -18.81 2.33 -13.44
CA ALA A 72 -19.07 0.89 -13.44
C ALA A 72 -20.56 0.57 -13.72
N LYS A 73 -21.48 1.39 -13.20
CA LYS A 73 -22.92 1.29 -13.47
C LYS A 73 -23.35 1.80 -14.85
N GLY A 74 -22.46 2.50 -15.56
CA GLY A 74 -22.76 3.12 -16.85
C GLY A 74 -23.54 4.43 -16.76
N ASN A 75 -23.63 5.04 -15.56
CA ASN A 75 -24.24 6.35 -15.36
C ASN A 75 -23.39 7.47 -16.00
N ILE A 76 -22.07 7.28 -16.01
CA ILE A 76 -21.09 8.18 -16.62
C ILE A 76 -20.25 7.37 -17.61
N LYS A 77 -20.02 7.93 -18.80
CA LYS A 77 -19.09 7.36 -19.79
C LYS A 77 -17.87 8.25 -19.91
N THR A 78 -16.70 7.64 -19.94
CA THR A 78 -15.42 8.33 -20.16
C THR A 78 -14.58 7.58 -21.18
N GLU A 79 -13.64 8.27 -21.81
CA GLU A 79 -12.75 7.65 -22.81
C GLU A 79 -11.65 6.81 -22.16
N LEU A 80 -11.21 7.20 -20.95
CA LEU A 80 -10.09 6.55 -20.26
C LEU A 80 -10.51 5.36 -19.39
N ILE A 81 -11.70 5.43 -18.77
CA ILE A 81 -12.17 4.41 -17.83
C ILE A 81 -13.54 3.92 -18.29
N ASN A 82 -13.58 2.66 -18.73
CA ASN A 82 -14.81 1.95 -19.05
C ASN A 82 -15.38 1.22 -17.81
N ASN A 83 -16.56 0.63 -17.95
CA ASN A 83 -17.24 -0.07 -16.84
C ASN A 83 -16.40 -1.19 -16.23
N LYS A 84 -15.66 -1.95 -17.05
CA LYS A 84 -14.81 -3.06 -16.61
C LYS A 84 -13.64 -2.57 -15.78
N LEU A 85 -12.87 -1.61 -16.30
CA LEU A 85 -11.74 -1.00 -15.60
C LEU A 85 -12.19 -0.30 -14.32
N ALA A 86 -13.35 0.37 -14.33
CA ALA A 86 -13.90 0.97 -13.11
C ALA A 86 -14.19 -0.07 -12.02
N THR A 87 -14.73 -1.23 -12.40
CA THR A 87 -14.99 -2.34 -11.48
C THR A 87 -13.69 -2.96 -10.98
N GLU A 88 -12.67 -3.10 -11.83
CA GLU A 88 -11.33 -3.56 -11.44
C GLU A 88 -10.68 -2.62 -10.43
N LEU A 89 -10.72 -1.30 -10.68
CA LEU A 89 -10.16 -0.27 -9.81
C LEU A 89 -10.90 -0.16 -8.47
N LEU A 90 -12.22 -0.39 -8.42
CA LEU A 90 -12.92 -0.54 -7.14
C LEU A 90 -12.34 -1.70 -6.32
N GLY A 91 -11.94 -2.78 -6.99
CA GLY A 91 -11.31 -3.95 -6.37
C GLY A 91 -9.89 -3.74 -5.85
N THR A 92 -9.28 -2.55 -6.02
CA THR A 92 -7.93 -2.25 -5.52
C THR A 92 -7.93 -1.34 -4.28
N MET A 93 -9.11 -0.85 -3.86
CA MET A 93 -9.23 0.15 -2.80
C MET A 93 -9.22 -0.42 -1.36
N LEU A 94 -8.75 -1.66 -1.18
CA LEU A 94 -8.63 -2.45 0.06
C LEU A 94 -9.94 -2.77 0.81
N GLY A 95 -10.87 -1.81 0.90
CA GLY A 95 -12.11 -1.88 1.67
C GLY A 95 -12.67 -0.49 1.97
N GLY A 96 -13.83 -0.40 2.61
CA GLY A 96 -14.50 0.87 2.87
C GLY A 96 -15.44 1.27 1.73
N TYR A 97 -15.25 2.47 1.15
CA TYR A 97 -16.22 3.06 0.21
C TYR A 97 -16.42 2.27 -1.10
N ASN A 98 -15.53 1.35 -1.43
CA ASN A 98 -15.61 0.49 -2.61
C ASN A 98 -16.49 -0.76 -2.43
N VAL A 99 -16.75 -1.19 -1.19
CA VAL A 99 -17.41 -2.48 -0.89
C VAL A 99 -18.85 -2.51 -1.38
N GLU A 100 -19.68 -1.56 -0.96
CA GLU A 100 -21.09 -1.50 -1.37
C GLU A 100 -21.25 -1.36 -2.91
N PRO A 101 -20.47 -0.49 -3.61
CA PRO A 101 -20.44 -0.50 -5.07
C PRO A 101 -20.18 -1.88 -5.67
N LEU A 102 -19.16 -2.61 -5.20
CA LEU A 102 -18.84 -3.94 -5.72
C LEU A 102 -19.97 -4.95 -5.48
N ILE A 103 -20.60 -4.95 -4.31
CA ILE A 103 -21.73 -5.82 -4.00
C ILE A 103 -22.90 -5.56 -4.95
N ASN A 104 -23.19 -4.28 -5.21
CA ASN A 104 -24.25 -3.88 -6.14
C ASN A 104 -23.98 -4.33 -7.58
N LEU A 105 -22.70 -4.44 -7.97
CA LEU A 105 -22.28 -4.88 -9.31
C LEU A 105 -22.37 -6.40 -9.50
N LEU A 106 -22.54 -7.22 -8.46
CA LEU A 106 -22.66 -8.68 -8.58
C LEU A 106 -23.83 -9.16 -9.45
N LYS A 107 -24.87 -8.32 -9.62
CA LYS A 107 -26.04 -8.60 -10.46
C LYS A 107 -25.87 -8.11 -11.91
N ASN A 108 -24.80 -7.40 -12.21
CA ASN A 108 -24.57 -6.84 -13.54
C ASN A 108 -23.99 -7.92 -14.47
N GLU A 109 -24.60 -8.11 -15.64
CA GLU A 109 -24.17 -9.16 -16.58
C GLU A 109 -22.78 -8.88 -17.21
N GLU A 110 -22.40 -7.62 -17.38
CA GLU A 110 -21.13 -7.25 -18.02
C GLU A 110 -19.94 -7.29 -17.05
N VAL A 111 -20.14 -6.83 -15.82
CA VAL A 111 -19.05 -6.63 -14.83
C VAL A 111 -19.19 -7.49 -13.58
N GLY A 112 -20.25 -8.30 -13.45
CA GLY A 112 -20.51 -9.12 -12.28
C GLY A 112 -19.36 -10.07 -11.95
N ASP A 113 -18.78 -10.75 -12.94
CA ASP A 113 -17.63 -11.64 -12.72
C ASP A 113 -16.36 -10.88 -12.29
N ILE A 114 -16.20 -9.60 -12.69
CA ILE A 114 -15.10 -8.74 -12.22
C ILE A 114 -15.33 -8.38 -10.75
N ALA A 115 -16.57 -8.02 -10.38
CA ALA A 115 -16.94 -7.75 -9.00
C ALA A 115 -16.75 -8.98 -8.10
N VAL A 116 -17.04 -10.19 -8.61
CA VAL A 116 -16.73 -11.45 -7.91
C VAL A 116 -15.24 -11.55 -7.60
N LYS A 117 -14.37 -11.38 -8.62
CA LYS A 117 -12.90 -11.43 -8.42
C LYS A 117 -12.42 -10.40 -7.40
N ALA A 118 -12.97 -9.18 -7.46
CA ALA A 118 -12.63 -8.11 -6.52
C ALA A 118 -13.03 -8.45 -5.08
N LEU A 119 -14.29 -8.87 -4.86
CA LEU A 119 -14.78 -9.18 -3.51
C LEU A 119 -14.12 -10.45 -2.93
N SER A 120 -13.81 -11.43 -3.78
CA SER A 120 -13.15 -12.68 -3.38
C SER A 120 -11.81 -12.47 -2.68
N LYS A 121 -11.07 -11.40 -3.05
CA LYS A 121 -9.81 -11.00 -2.40
C LYS A 121 -9.95 -9.87 -1.37
N THR A 122 -11.15 -9.35 -1.14
CA THR A 122 -11.39 -8.23 -0.21
C THR A 122 -11.54 -8.75 1.21
N LEU A 123 -10.55 -8.49 2.07
CA LEU A 123 -10.55 -8.95 3.46
C LEU A 123 -11.37 -8.05 4.39
N LEU A 124 -11.39 -6.74 4.11
CA LEU A 124 -12.06 -5.72 4.91
C LEU A 124 -13.56 -5.66 4.61
N ILE A 125 -14.23 -6.82 4.64
CA ILE A 125 -15.66 -6.97 4.32
C ILE A 125 -16.58 -6.68 5.52
N PHE A 126 -16.10 -6.95 6.74
CA PHE A 126 -16.83 -6.73 8.00
C PHE A 126 -18.31 -7.14 7.92
N ASP A 127 -19.23 -6.27 8.36
CA ASP A 127 -20.67 -6.55 8.39
C ASP A 127 -21.29 -6.70 6.99
N SER A 128 -20.68 -6.13 5.94
CA SER A 128 -21.13 -6.32 4.56
C SER A 128 -20.98 -7.77 4.08
N PHE A 129 -20.30 -8.64 4.85
CA PHE A 129 -20.40 -10.08 4.68
C PHE A 129 -21.87 -10.54 4.65
N HIS A 130 -22.71 -10.02 5.54
CA HIS A 130 -24.12 -10.40 5.62
C HIS A 130 -24.89 -10.00 4.37
N ASP A 131 -24.56 -8.85 3.76
CA ASP A 131 -25.18 -8.41 2.51
C ASP A 131 -24.87 -9.38 1.36
N VAL A 132 -23.61 -9.81 1.25
CA VAL A 132 -23.19 -10.81 0.25
C VAL A 132 -23.81 -12.17 0.55
N PHE A 133 -23.83 -12.59 1.82
CA PHE A 133 -24.40 -13.87 2.22
C PHE A 133 -25.91 -13.95 1.93
N GLU A 134 -26.69 -12.92 2.29
CA GLU A 134 -28.12 -12.87 1.96
C GLU A 134 -28.37 -12.79 0.46
N LEU A 135 -27.52 -12.08 -0.29
CA LEU A 135 -27.59 -12.03 -1.73
C LEU A 135 -27.29 -13.39 -2.39
N SER A 136 -26.35 -14.16 -1.83
CA SER A 136 -25.93 -15.48 -2.35
C SER A 136 -27.06 -16.51 -2.41
N LYS A 137 -28.10 -16.34 -1.59
CA LYS A 137 -29.29 -17.22 -1.59
C LYS A 137 -30.08 -17.17 -2.90
N LYS A 138 -29.85 -16.15 -3.74
CA LYS A 138 -30.60 -15.90 -4.97
C LYS A 138 -29.76 -15.35 -6.14
N ASN A 139 -28.45 -15.18 -5.98
CA ASN A 139 -27.56 -14.65 -7.00
C ASN A 139 -26.28 -15.50 -7.07
N ASP A 140 -26.05 -16.10 -8.23
CA ASP A 140 -24.93 -17.03 -8.43
C ASP A 140 -23.56 -16.35 -8.28
N SER A 141 -23.42 -15.08 -8.68
CA SER A 141 -22.19 -14.31 -8.49
C SER A 141 -21.84 -14.15 -7.01
N ALA A 142 -22.80 -13.76 -6.17
CA ALA A 142 -22.60 -13.69 -4.72
C ALA A 142 -22.30 -15.06 -4.10
N LYS A 143 -22.90 -16.13 -4.63
CA LYS A 143 -22.56 -17.51 -4.22
C LYS A 143 -21.11 -17.87 -4.55
N LYS A 144 -20.58 -17.45 -5.70
CA LYS A 144 -19.16 -17.60 -6.04
C LYS A 144 -18.26 -16.89 -5.02
N VAL A 145 -18.62 -15.66 -4.61
CA VAL A 145 -17.86 -14.91 -3.58
C VAL A 145 -17.83 -15.66 -2.24
N ILE A 146 -19.00 -16.11 -1.75
CA ILE A 146 -19.06 -16.90 -0.50
C ILE A 146 -18.23 -18.18 -0.58
N SER A 147 -18.28 -18.86 -1.74
CA SER A 147 -17.50 -20.10 -1.94
C SER A 147 -16.00 -19.83 -1.94
N SER A 148 -15.55 -18.80 -2.66
CA SER A 148 -14.15 -18.36 -2.71
C SER A 148 -13.60 -18.00 -1.32
N TRP A 149 -14.40 -17.29 -0.50
CA TRP A 149 -14.03 -16.99 0.89
C TRP A 149 -13.92 -18.25 1.75
N ALA A 150 -14.87 -19.19 1.62
CA ALA A 150 -14.86 -20.44 2.36
C ALA A 150 -13.69 -21.36 1.96
N GLU A 151 -13.28 -21.31 0.69
CA GLU A 151 -12.14 -22.04 0.15
C GLU A 151 -10.79 -21.32 0.39
N ALA A 152 -10.82 -20.17 1.07
CA ALA A 152 -9.64 -19.37 1.40
C ALA A 152 -8.79 -18.96 0.18
N GLU A 153 -9.41 -18.75 -0.98
CA GLU A 153 -8.72 -18.35 -2.21
C GLU A 153 -7.94 -17.03 -2.06
N TRP A 154 -8.41 -16.12 -1.20
CA TRP A 154 -7.69 -14.88 -0.87
C TRP A 154 -6.30 -15.11 -0.26
N PHE A 155 -6.11 -16.26 0.40
CA PHE A 155 -4.86 -16.69 1.02
C PHE A 155 -4.09 -17.60 0.07
N LEU A 156 -4.73 -18.66 -0.45
CA LEU A 156 -4.09 -19.69 -1.27
C LEU A 156 -3.59 -19.19 -2.63
N ASN A 157 -4.16 -18.10 -3.16
CA ASN A 157 -3.68 -17.50 -4.40
C ASN A 157 -2.51 -16.54 -4.22
N ARG A 158 -2.07 -16.28 -2.98
CA ARG A 158 -0.87 -15.47 -2.72
C ARG A 158 0.38 -16.35 -2.90
N PRO A 159 1.51 -15.78 -3.35
CA PRO A 159 2.77 -16.50 -3.37
C PRO A 159 3.11 -17.04 -1.98
N GLU A 160 3.52 -18.31 -1.91
CA GLU A 160 4.06 -18.90 -0.68
C GLU A 160 5.40 -18.25 -0.31
N VAL A 161 5.74 -18.27 0.97
CA VAL A 161 7.07 -17.86 1.42
C VAL A 161 8.09 -18.86 0.83
N PRO A 162 9.13 -18.41 0.11
CA PRO A 162 10.09 -19.32 -0.48
C PRO A 162 10.87 -20.08 0.60
N GLU A 163 11.23 -21.34 0.30
CA GLU A 163 12.00 -22.20 1.22
C GLU A 163 13.40 -21.64 1.53
N SER A 164 13.94 -20.78 0.66
CA SER A 164 15.23 -20.12 0.81
C SER A 164 15.18 -18.70 0.27
N ILE A 165 15.71 -17.75 1.03
CA ILE A 165 15.86 -16.35 0.62
C ILE A 165 17.35 -15.99 0.69
N THR A 166 17.92 -15.55 -0.43
CA THR A 166 19.24 -14.91 -0.46
C THR A 166 19.03 -13.42 -0.21
N ALA A 167 19.76 -12.83 0.73
CA ALA A 167 19.64 -11.42 1.08
C ALA A 167 21.01 -10.77 1.30
N ARG A 168 21.08 -9.45 1.12
CA ARG A 168 22.25 -8.63 1.45
C ARG A 168 22.10 -8.03 2.84
N VAL A 169 23.13 -8.17 3.66
CA VAL A 169 23.08 -7.73 5.05
C VAL A 169 23.50 -6.27 5.17
N LEU A 170 22.61 -5.45 5.72
CA LEU A 170 22.96 -4.19 6.36
C LEU A 170 23.02 -4.41 7.87
N LYS A 171 24.23 -4.59 8.41
CA LYS A 171 24.45 -4.76 9.84
C LYS A 171 24.71 -3.41 10.50
N VAL A 172 23.98 -3.13 11.58
CA VAL A 172 24.24 -2.02 12.50
C VAL A 172 24.61 -2.62 13.85
N ASP A 173 25.82 -2.35 14.32
CA ASP A 173 26.34 -2.92 15.56
C ASP A 173 25.67 -2.28 16.79
N GLY A 174 25.48 -3.09 17.84
CA GLY A 174 24.92 -2.65 19.11
C GLY A 174 23.39 -2.63 19.18
N GLU A 175 22.88 -1.76 20.04
CA GLU A 175 21.45 -1.57 20.27
C GLU A 175 20.90 -0.48 19.34
N ILE A 176 19.88 -0.82 18.57
CA ILE A 176 19.12 0.09 17.73
C ILE A 176 17.82 0.42 18.45
N ASN A 177 17.71 1.66 18.93
CA ASN A 177 16.48 2.18 19.50
C ASN A 177 15.50 2.59 18.40
N THR A 178 14.21 2.55 18.69
CA THR A 178 13.18 3.13 17.81
C THR A 178 13.40 4.62 17.49
N ASP A 179 14.08 5.38 18.35
CA ASP A 179 14.46 6.78 18.06
C ASP A 179 15.58 6.88 17.02
N ASP A 180 16.41 5.86 16.86
CA ASP A 180 17.43 5.82 15.79
C ASP A 180 16.77 5.62 14.42
N LEU A 181 15.67 4.87 14.36
CA LEU A 181 14.89 4.66 13.13
C LEU A 181 13.82 5.74 12.88
N SER A 182 13.36 6.41 13.94
CA SER A 182 12.32 7.45 13.92
C SER A 182 12.56 8.51 15.01
N PRO A 183 13.48 9.45 14.75
CA PRO A 183 13.90 10.45 15.73
C PRO A 183 12.75 11.25 16.30
N GLY A 184 12.73 11.42 17.63
CA GLY A 184 11.74 12.21 18.36
C GLY A 184 11.53 13.62 17.80
N PRO A 185 12.59 14.40 17.50
CA PRO A 185 12.46 15.74 16.92
C PRO A 185 11.76 15.79 15.56
N GLU A 186 11.73 14.67 14.82
CA GLU A 186 11.12 14.55 13.49
C GLU A 186 9.69 13.98 13.55
N ALA A 187 9.06 13.98 14.72
CA ALA A 187 7.70 13.45 14.89
C ALA A 187 6.67 14.11 13.95
N TRP A 188 6.90 15.36 13.56
CA TRP A 188 6.02 16.13 12.67
C TRP A 188 5.91 15.54 11.26
N SER A 189 6.94 14.85 10.77
CA SER A 189 6.98 14.28 9.41
C SER A 189 6.48 12.84 9.34
N ARG A 190 6.22 12.17 10.48
CA ARG A 190 5.80 10.75 10.54
C ARG A 190 4.65 10.34 9.61
N PRO A 191 3.60 11.15 9.37
CA PRO A 191 2.54 10.79 8.43
C PRO A 191 3.00 10.71 6.97
N ASP A 192 4.09 11.42 6.62
CA ASP A 192 4.72 11.39 5.30
C ASP A 192 5.89 10.40 5.33
N ILE A 193 5.57 9.12 5.13
CA ILE A 193 6.51 8.00 5.27
C ILE A 193 7.81 8.21 4.48
N PRO A 194 7.78 8.54 3.16
CA PRO A 194 9.00 8.75 2.40
C PRO A 194 9.88 9.87 2.97
N LEU A 195 9.26 10.98 3.38
CA LEU A 195 10.00 12.11 3.97
C LEU A 195 10.60 11.74 5.32
N HIS A 196 9.83 11.07 6.18
CA HIS A 196 10.31 10.67 7.50
C HIS A 196 11.44 9.64 7.40
N ALA A 197 11.38 8.74 6.42
CA ALA A 197 12.39 7.72 6.18
C ALA A 197 13.77 8.28 5.83
N LEU A 198 13.86 9.53 5.32
CA LEU A 198 15.15 10.23 5.11
C LEU A 198 15.93 10.46 6.41
N THR A 199 15.28 10.30 7.56
CA THR A 199 15.87 10.55 8.88
C THR A 199 16.39 9.28 9.56
N ILE A 200 16.32 8.12 8.89
CA ILE A 200 16.75 6.84 9.42
C ILE A 200 18.23 6.88 9.82
N LEU A 201 18.55 6.43 11.04
CA LEU A 201 19.89 6.36 11.63
C LEU A 201 20.66 7.69 11.70
N LYS A 202 20.01 8.84 11.45
CA LYS A 202 20.70 10.14 11.31
C LYS A 202 21.44 10.63 12.56
N ASN A 203 21.05 10.14 13.75
CA ASN A 203 21.61 10.51 15.04
C ASN A 203 22.61 9.45 15.56
N THR A 204 22.93 8.45 14.73
CA THR A 204 23.90 7.41 15.05
C THR A 204 25.24 7.68 14.35
N ASP A 205 26.26 6.89 14.68
CA ASP A 205 27.56 6.94 14.00
C ASP A 205 27.55 6.20 12.64
N PHE A 206 26.40 5.66 12.21
CA PHE A 206 26.28 4.98 10.93
C PHE A 206 26.31 5.98 9.78
N ASN A 207 27.40 5.96 9.01
CA ASN A 207 27.57 6.87 7.87
C ASN A 207 26.76 6.39 6.66
N ASP A 208 25.99 7.31 6.08
CA ASP A 208 25.24 7.11 4.82
C ASP A 208 24.42 5.79 4.76
N PRO A 209 23.43 5.62 5.66
CA PRO A 209 22.61 4.41 5.70
C PRO A 209 21.82 4.20 4.40
N ILE A 210 21.29 5.28 3.81
CA ILE A 210 20.46 5.21 2.60
C ILE A 210 21.32 4.81 1.40
N GLY A 211 22.45 5.49 1.15
CA GLY A 211 23.35 5.13 0.04
C GLY A 211 23.94 3.72 0.19
N THR A 212 24.13 3.24 1.43
CA THR A 212 24.54 1.86 1.67
C THR A 212 23.45 0.87 1.27
N ILE A 213 22.18 1.13 1.61
CA ILE A 213 21.05 0.29 1.22
C ILE A 213 20.91 0.25 -0.31
N GLU A 214 20.89 1.42 -0.96
CA GLU A 214 20.79 1.52 -2.43
C GLU A 214 21.88 0.70 -3.13
N LYS A 215 23.11 0.74 -2.61
CA LYS A 215 24.23 -0.06 -3.15
C LYS A 215 24.04 -1.57 -2.95
N LEU A 216 23.41 -2.00 -1.87
CA LEU A 216 23.13 -3.43 -1.64
C LEU A 216 22.02 -3.92 -2.60
N GLU A 217 21.03 -3.07 -2.88
CA GLU A 217 19.93 -3.36 -3.81
C GLU A 217 20.41 -3.55 -5.27
N GLU A 218 21.55 -2.95 -5.67
CA GLU A 218 22.17 -3.17 -6.98
C GLU A 218 22.46 -4.67 -7.28
N SER A 219 22.54 -5.51 -6.24
CA SER A 219 22.71 -6.96 -6.40
C SER A 219 21.47 -7.68 -6.94
N GLY A 220 20.29 -7.07 -6.85
CA GLY A 220 19.00 -7.69 -7.15
C GLY A 220 18.44 -8.61 -6.06
N ASP A 221 19.18 -8.83 -4.97
CA ASP A 221 18.71 -9.54 -3.78
C ASP A 221 18.07 -8.54 -2.77
N PRO A 222 17.06 -8.96 -1.99
CA PRO A 222 16.50 -8.12 -0.92
C PRO A 222 17.56 -7.76 0.14
N VAL A 223 17.38 -6.62 0.79
CA VAL A 223 18.22 -6.19 1.91
C VAL A 223 17.62 -6.69 3.24
N ALA A 224 18.43 -7.38 4.03
CA ALA A 224 18.13 -7.74 5.40
C ALA A 224 18.77 -6.74 6.36
N PHE A 225 17.95 -6.12 7.21
CA PHE A 225 18.42 -5.20 8.24
C PHE A 225 18.73 -5.98 9.51
N VAL A 226 19.96 -5.87 10.00
CA VAL A 226 20.51 -6.72 11.06
C VAL A 226 21.07 -5.88 12.20
N GLY A 227 20.76 -6.24 13.44
CA GLY A 227 21.37 -5.61 14.62
C GLY A 227 21.48 -6.56 15.81
N ASP A 228 22.28 -6.20 16.82
CA ASP A 228 22.46 -7.06 18.00
C ASP A 228 21.23 -7.02 18.90
N ILE A 229 20.70 -5.82 19.15
CA ILE A 229 19.44 -5.59 19.88
C ILE A 229 18.58 -4.61 19.10
N MET A 230 17.36 -5.00 18.77
CA MET A 230 16.51 -4.30 17.81
C MET A 230 15.25 -3.71 18.44
N GLY A 231 14.98 -2.43 18.15
CA GLY A 231 13.67 -1.81 18.34
C GLY A 231 13.30 -1.53 19.79
N THR A 232 14.29 -1.31 20.66
CA THR A 232 14.02 -0.90 22.04
C THR A 232 13.42 0.51 22.10
N GLY A 233 12.84 0.85 23.26
CA GLY A 233 12.26 2.17 23.48
C GLY A 233 10.76 2.24 23.16
N SER A 234 10.34 3.36 22.59
CA SER A 234 8.92 3.72 22.47
C SER A 234 8.22 2.96 21.34
N SER A 235 6.96 2.59 21.57
CA SER A 235 6.08 2.06 20.52
C SER A 235 5.81 3.13 19.46
N ARG A 236 6.49 3.03 18.31
CA ARG A 236 6.35 3.98 17.21
C ARG A 236 6.36 3.24 15.87
N LYS A 237 5.18 3.12 15.27
CA LYS A 237 5.02 2.53 13.92
C LYS A 237 5.89 3.21 12.86
N SER A 238 6.20 4.49 13.05
CA SER A 238 7.09 5.23 12.14
C SER A 238 8.50 4.65 12.05
N ALA A 239 9.01 3.97 13.09
CA ALA A 239 10.30 3.27 13.01
C ALA A 239 10.26 2.12 11.99
N THR A 240 9.22 1.28 12.07
CA THR A 240 8.98 0.21 11.09
C THR A 240 8.69 0.79 9.71
N ASN A 241 7.88 1.83 9.59
CA ASN A 241 7.62 2.47 8.30
C ASN A 241 8.90 3.03 7.65
N SER A 242 9.79 3.67 8.42
CA SER A 242 11.07 4.17 7.90
C SER A 242 11.96 3.03 7.41
N LEU A 243 12.02 1.92 8.17
CA LEU A 243 12.78 0.74 7.79
C LEU A 243 12.23 0.14 6.48
N LEU A 244 10.93 -0.17 6.45
CA LEU A 244 10.28 -0.80 5.30
C LEU A 244 10.22 0.11 4.07
N TRP A 245 10.26 1.43 4.25
CA TRP A 245 10.41 2.33 3.11
C TRP A 245 11.67 2.03 2.31
N HIS A 246 12.76 1.66 2.99
CA HIS A 246 14.05 1.40 2.36
C HIS A 246 14.28 -0.07 1.99
N ILE A 247 13.71 -1.04 2.71
CA ILE A 247 13.99 -2.47 2.49
C ILE A 247 12.77 -3.33 2.17
N GLY A 248 11.58 -2.72 2.15
CA GLY A 248 10.31 -3.40 1.87
C GLY A 248 9.88 -3.29 0.42
N ASP A 249 8.72 -3.87 0.14
CA ASP A 249 8.12 -3.95 -1.18
C ASP A 249 7.00 -2.92 -1.36
N ASP A 250 6.84 -2.40 -2.57
CA ASP A 250 5.72 -1.51 -2.90
C ASP A 250 4.39 -2.26 -2.86
N ILE A 251 3.40 -1.67 -2.19
CA ILE A 251 2.05 -2.24 -2.12
C ILE A 251 1.26 -1.75 -3.35
N PRO A 252 0.79 -2.66 -4.24
CA PRO A 252 0.07 -2.25 -5.44
C PRO A 252 -1.12 -1.36 -5.13
N HIS A 253 -1.22 -0.24 -5.85
CA HIS A 253 -2.31 0.76 -5.74
C HIS A 253 -2.39 1.51 -4.39
N LEU A 254 -1.43 1.33 -3.48
CA LEU A 254 -1.38 2.05 -2.21
C LEU A 254 -0.17 3.01 -2.21
N PRO A 255 -0.39 4.32 -2.32
CA PRO A 255 0.72 5.27 -2.41
C PRO A 255 1.53 5.37 -1.12
N ASN A 256 2.85 5.52 -1.27
CA ASN A 256 3.80 5.94 -0.23
C ASN A 256 3.80 5.04 1.02
N LYS A 257 3.60 3.74 0.83
CA LYS A 257 3.66 2.75 1.89
C LYS A 257 4.22 1.45 1.32
N ARG A 258 5.09 0.81 2.11
CA ARG A 258 5.69 -0.49 1.81
C ARG A 258 5.36 -1.50 2.90
N ASP A 259 5.37 -2.78 2.55
CA ASP A 259 5.27 -3.92 3.46
C ASP A 259 6.44 -4.91 3.22
N GLY A 260 6.42 -6.09 3.82
CA GLY A 260 7.47 -7.09 3.59
C GLY A 260 8.77 -6.77 4.33
N GLY A 261 9.90 -7.04 3.69
CA GLY A 261 11.25 -6.84 4.25
C GLY A 261 11.73 -7.96 5.19
N ILE A 262 13.02 -7.92 5.55
CA ILE A 262 13.69 -8.89 6.41
C ILE A 262 14.40 -8.15 7.56
N CYS A 263 14.13 -8.57 8.79
CA CYS A 263 14.74 -8.01 10.00
C CYS A 263 15.32 -9.14 10.86
N LEU A 264 16.63 -9.11 11.09
CA LEU A 264 17.33 -10.10 11.93
C LEU A 264 17.88 -9.41 13.18
N GLY A 265 17.63 -10.00 14.34
CA GLY A 265 18.13 -9.47 15.61
C GLY A 265 18.78 -10.55 16.46
N GLY A 266 19.89 -10.24 17.13
CA GLY A 266 20.32 -11.04 18.28
C GLY A 266 19.23 -11.10 19.36
N LYS A 267 18.52 -9.98 19.51
CA LYS A 267 17.28 -9.84 20.27
C LYS A 267 16.40 -8.75 19.65
N ILE A 268 15.09 -8.95 19.63
CA ILE A 268 14.12 -7.99 19.11
C ILE A 268 13.12 -7.63 20.23
N ALA A 269 12.91 -6.34 20.48
CA ALA A 269 11.96 -5.89 21.48
C ALA A 269 10.52 -6.32 21.09
N PRO A 270 9.70 -6.86 22.01
CA PRO A 270 8.42 -7.49 21.66
C PRO A 270 7.43 -6.60 20.90
N ILE A 271 7.35 -5.32 21.23
CA ILE A 271 6.45 -4.38 20.54
C ILE A 271 6.92 -4.14 19.11
N PHE A 272 8.24 -4.02 18.90
CA PHE A 272 8.81 -3.84 17.59
C PHE A 272 8.66 -5.11 16.74
N PHE A 273 8.88 -6.28 17.34
CA PHE A 273 8.65 -7.58 16.71
C PHE A 273 7.22 -7.70 16.16
N ASN A 274 6.20 -7.46 16.99
CA ASN A 274 4.81 -7.50 16.54
C ASN A 274 4.52 -6.46 15.43
N THR A 275 5.12 -5.27 15.53
CA THR A 275 4.91 -4.21 14.51
C THR A 275 5.50 -4.61 13.15
N LEU A 276 6.63 -5.32 13.15
CA LEU A 276 7.25 -5.89 11.95
C LEU A 276 6.33 -6.98 11.35
N GLU A 277 5.88 -7.94 12.16
CA GLU A 277 4.97 -9.01 11.70
C GLU A 277 3.64 -8.46 11.17
N ASP A 278 3.01 -7.52 11.86
CA ASP A 278 1.79 -6.82 11.43
C ASP A 278 1.97 -6.07 10.10
N SER A 279 3.22 -5.76 9.74
CA SER A 279 3.59 -5.09 8.48
C SER A 279 4.10 -6.08 7.42
N GLY A 280 3.97 -7.39 7.64
CA GLY A 280 4.35 -8.44 6.70
C GLY A 280 5.84 -8.76 6.67
N THR A 281 6.63 -8.25 7.62
CA THR A 281 8.08 -8.44 7.67
C THR A 281 8.46 -9.79 8.24
N LEU A 282 9.48 -10.44 7.66
CA LEU A 282 10.13 -11.61 8.25
C LEU A 282 11.08 -11.17 9.37
N ALA A 283 10.59 -11.17 10.61
CA ALA A 283 11.36 -10.83 11.80
C ALA A 283 11.89 -12.10 12.50
N ILE A 284 13.21 -12.22 12.67
CA ILE A 284 13.85 -13.43 13.21
C ILE A 284 14.86 -13.07 14.31
N GLU A 285 14.70 -13.69 15.48
CA GLU A 285 15.75 -13.71 16.51
C GLU A 285 16.75 -14.85 16.22
N CYS A 286 18.02 -14.53 16.00
CA CYS A 286 19.08 -15.50 15.72
C CYS A 286 20.47 -14.96 16.11
N ASP A 287 21.50 -15.82 16.09
CA ASP A 287 22.88 -15.34 16.25
C ASP A 287 23.28 -14.50 15.02
N VAL A 288 23.79 -13.29 15.29
CA VAL A 288 24.11 -12.26 14.30
C VAL A 288 25.57 -11.80 14.39
N THR A 289 26.43 -12.63 15.03
CA THR A 289 27.87 -12.41 15.19
C THR A 289 28.72 -13.04 14.08
#